data_AF-A0A524H5R7-F1
#
_entry.id   AF-A0A524H5R7-F1
#
_cell.length_a   1.000
_cell.length_b   1.000
_cell.length_c   1.000
_cell.angle_alpha   90.00
_cell.angle_beta   90.00
_cell.angle_gamma   90.00
#
_symmetry.space_group_name_H-M   'P 1'
#
loop_
_entity.id
_entity.type
_entity.pdbx_description
1 polymer ?
#
loop_
_entity_poly.entity_id
_entity_poly.type
_entity_poly.pdbx_seq_one_letter_code
_entity_poly.pdbx_strand_id
1 'polypeptide(L)'
;MEIPKVTFRNREFPALTRGIASDITETIGNTPLVRLNRLTNGLQAEVVVKLESSNPLHSVKDRIGVAMVTDAEASGKLKPGATI
;
A
#
# COMPACT_ATOMS: atom_id res chain seq x y z
N MET A 1 -16.49 8.17 -5.86
CA MET A 1 -15.45 8.22 -6.91
C MET A 1 -15.47 6.88 -7.61
N GLU A 2 -15.70 6.86 -8.91
CA GLU A 2 -15.83 5.62 -9.68
C GLU A 2 -14.41 5.10 -10.01
N ILE A 3 -14.10 3.86 -9.62
CA ILE A 3 -12.80 3.24 -9.90
C ILE A 3 -12.86 2.71 -11.33
N PRO A 4 -11.97 3.14 -12.25
CA PRO A 4 -11.94 2.62 -13.61
C PRO A 4 -11.85 1.09 -13.60
N LYS A 5 -12.56 0.43 -14.51
CA LYS A 5 -12.61 -1.03 -14.58
C LYS A 5 -12.05 -1.53 -15.90
N VAL A 6 -11.43 -2.70 -15.85
CA VAL A 6 -10.99 -3.47 -17.00
C VAL A 6 -11.77 -4.78 -17.05
N THR A 7 -12.19 -5.18 -18.25
CA THR A 7 -12.86 -6.45 -18.47
C THR A 7 -11.83 -7.50 -18.83
N PHE A 8 -11.77 -8.58 -18.04
CA PHE A 8 -10.98 -9.76 -18.38
C PHE A 8 -11.90 -10.98 -18.41
N ARG A 9 -12.00 -11.60 -19.60
CA ARG A 9 -13.02 -12.62 -19.92
C ARG A 9 -14.42 -12.05 -19.66
N ASN A 10 -15.13 -12.60 -18.68
CA ASN A 10 -16.50 -12.23 -18.31
C ASN A 10 -16.56 -11.63 -16.89
N ARG A 11 -15.46 -11.02 -16.42
CA ARG A 11 -15.40 -10.36 -15.10
C ARG A 11 -14.78 -8.98 -15.23
N GLU A 12 -15.31 -8.05 -14.45
CA GLU A 12 -14.75 -6.71 -14.30
C GLU A 12 -13.79 -6.69 -13.10
N PHE A 13 -12.61 -6.11 -13.32
CA PHE A 13 -11.62 -5.87 -12.29
C PHE A 13 -11.33 -4.38 -12.21
N PRO A 14 -10.98 -3.85 -11.02
CA PRO A 14 -10.41 -2.52 -10.92
C PRO A 14 -9.17 -2.42 -11.83
N ALA A 15 -9.11 -1.37 -12.64
CA ALA A 15 -7.90 -1.05 -13.40
C ALA A 15 -6.76 -0.81 -12.41
N LEU A 16 -5.56 -1.27 -12.77
CA LEU A 16 -4.35 -0.91 -12.02
C LEU A 16 -4.20 0.62 -12.08
N THR A 17 -4.18 1.27 -10.93
CA THR A 17 -4.05 2.73 -10.84
C THR A 17 -2.60 3.18 -10.84
N ARG A 18 -1.64 2.25 -10.70
CA ARG A 18 -0.21 2.53 -10.58
C ARG A 18 0.51 2.10 -11.87
N GLY A 19 1.44 2.93 -12.35
CA GLY A 19 2.28 2.65 -13.51
C GLY A 19 3.47 1.73 -13.19
N ILE A 20 4.49 1.75 -14.05
CA ILE A 20 5.76 1.07 -13.80
C ILE A 20 6.58 1.91 -12.81
N ALA A 21 6.89 1.34 -11.65
CA ALA A 21 7.71 1.99 -10.62
C ALA A 21 9.20 1.98 -11.01
N SER A 22 9.94 3.01 -10.61
CA SER A 22 11.39 3.11 -10.82
C SER A 22 12.19 2.19 -9.89
N ASP A 23 11.72 1.98 -8.66
CA ASP A 23 12.25 1.00 -7.72
C ASP A 23 11.17 0.48 -6.76
N ILE A 24 11.54 -0.45 -5.88
CA ILE A 24 10.60 -1.11 -4.98
C ILE A 24 9.99 -0.17 -3.93
N THR A 25 10.69 0.90 -3.55
CA THR A 25 10.23 1.84 -2.51
C THR A 25 9.01 2.63 -2.97
N GLU A 26 8.92 2.92 -4.27
CA GLU A 26 7.75 3.57 -4.86
C GLU A 26 6.49 2.70 -4.75
N THR A 27 6.63 1.37 -4.61
CA THR A 27 5.49 0.47 -4.47
C THR A 27 4.87 0.47 -3.07
N ILE A 28 5.53 1.08 -2.08
CA ILE A 28 5.04 1.20 -0.70
C ILE A 28 3.75 2.05 -0.67
N GLY A 29 2.81 1.64 0.17
CA GLY A 29 1.49 2.26 0.27
C GLY A 29 0.55 1.88 -0.87
N ASN A 30 -0.54 2.66 -1.03
CA ASN A 30 -1.70 2.27 -1.84
C ASN A 30 -2.21 0.84 -1.54
N THR A 31 -2.05 0.40 -0.29
CA THR A 31 -2.46 -0.92 0.18
C THR A 31 -3.99 -1.04 0.14
N PRO A 32 -4.53 -2.21 -0.22
CA PRO A 32 -5.96 -2.35 -0.45
C PRO A 32 -6.76 -2.23 0.86
N LEU A 33 -7.95 -1.64 0.73
CA LEU A 33 -9.01 -1.74 1.73
C LEU A 33 -9.96 -2.85 1.29
N VAL A 34 -10.16 -3.85 2.16
CA VAL A 34 -11.00 -5.01 1.86
C VAL A 34 -12.13 -5.12 2.88
N ARG A 35 -13.37 -5.17 2.40
CA ARG A 35 -14.55 -5.35 3.24
C ARG A 35 -14.52 -6.72 3.92
N LEU A 36 -14.77 -6.75 5.24
CA LEU A 36 -15.11 -7.99 5.93
C LEU A 36 -16.58 -8.31 5.65
N ASN A 37 -16.85 -9.42 4.97
CA ASN A 37 -18.24 -9.78 4.61
C ASN A 37 -18.89 -10.71 5.65
N ARG A 38 -18.12 -11.64 6.22
CA ARG A 38 -18.67 -12.73 7.06
C ARG A 38 -18.63 -12.43 8.56
N LEU A 39 -17.51 -11.90 9.07
CA LEU A 39 -17.31 -11.67 10.51
C LEU A 39 -18.18 -10.54 11.07
N THR A 40 -18.73 -9.71 10.19
CA THR A 40 -19.40 -8.45 10.51
C THR A 40 -20.86 -8.47 10.05
N ASN A 41 -21.38 -9.66 9.75
CA ASN A 41 -22.78 -9.86 9.39
C ASN A 41 -23.70 -9.39 10.54
N GLY A 42 -24.71 -8.57 10.22
CA GLY A 42 -25.64 -7.99 11.19
C GLY A 42 -25.16 -6.72 11.90
N LEU A 43 -23.91 -6.28 11.66
CA LEU A 43 -23.47 -4.96 12.14
C LEU A 43 -24.07 -3.85 11.25
N GLN A 44 -24.43 -2.73 11.87
CA GLN A 44 -24.90 -1.54 11.16
C GLN A 44 -23.75 -0.72 10.54
N ALA A 45 -22.51 -1.06 10.89
CA ALA A 45 -21.30 -0.37 10.42
C ALA A 45 -20.61 -1.14 9.28
N GLU A 46 -20.07 -0.40 8.31
CA GLU A 46 -19.14 -0.97 7.33
C GLU A 46 -17.77 -1.17 7.99
N VAL A 47 -17.26 -2.40 7.92
CA VAL A 47 -15.95 -2.76 8.47
C VAL A 47 -15.04 -3.20 7.33
N VAL A 48 -13.89 -2.55 7.24
CA VAL A 48 -12.86 -2.80 6.24
C VAL A 48 -11.51 -3.09 6.91
N VAL A 49 -10.69 -3.91 6.25
CA VAL A 49 -9.32 -4.17 6.66
C VAL A 49 -8.37 -3.41 5.75
N LYS A 50 -7.45 -2.65 6.34
CA LYS A 50 -6.31 -2.06 5.64
C LYS A 50 -5.18 -3.09 5.57
N LEU A 51 -4.98 -3.69 4.40
CA LEU A 51 -4.02 -4.78 4.22
C LEU A 51 -2.59 -4.28 4.05
N GLU A 52 -1.98 -3.81 5.14
CA GLU A 52 -0.58 -3.37 5.16
C GLU A 52 0.43 -4.50 4.89
N SER A 53 0.00 -5.76 4.90
CA SER A 53 0.79 -6.89 4.42
C SER A 53 1.00 -6.90 2.90
N SER A 54 0.33 -5.99 2.16
CA SER A 54 0.52 -5.78 0.72
C SER A 54 1.62 -4.76 0.38
N ASN A 55 2.28 -4.16 1.38
CA ASN A 55 3.56 -3.47 1.12
C ASN A 55 4.64 -4.50 0.70
N PRO A 56 5.70 -4.09 -0.01
CA PRO A 56 6.66 -5.01 -0.64
C PRO A 56 7.41 -5.95 0.33
N LEU A 57 7.63 -5.56 1.58
CA LEU A 57 8.24 -6.40 2.63
C LEU A 57 7.18 -6.94 3.61
N HIS A 58 5.92 -6.97 3.20
CA HIS A 58 4.79 -7.59 3.89
C HIS A 58 4.43 -7.03 5.26
N SER A 59 4.80 -5.79 5.55
CA SER A 59 4.40 -5.17 6.81
C SER A 59 4.09 -3.68 6.68
N VAL A 60 3.43 -3.14 7.69
CA VAL A 60 3.26 -1.69 7.83
C VAL A 60 4.59 -0.95 8.03
N LYS A 61 5.67 -1.66 8.39
CA LYS A 61 6.96 -1.05 8.71
C LYS A 61 7.67 -0.47 7.50
N ASP A 62 7.35 -0.92 6.30
CA ASP A 62 7.87 -0.38 5.06
C ASP A 62 7.62 1.14 4.96
N ARG A 63 6.43 1.58 5.41
CA ARG A 63 6.07 3.01 5.44
C ARG A 63 6.99 3.84 6.31
N ILE A 64 7.16 3.41 7.56
CA ILE A 64 7.97 4.17 8.53
C ILE A 64 9.46 4.03 8.22
N GLY A 65 9.89 2.87 7.69
CA GLY A 65 11.27 2.64 7.24
C GLY A 65 11.69 3.66 6.19
N VAL A 66 10.91 3.81 5.12
CA VAL A 66 11.19 4.84 4.10
C VAL A 66 11.09 6.24 4.67
N ALA A 67 10.04 6.55 5.45
CA ALA A 67 9.89 7.89 6.03
C ALA A 67 11.09 8.31 6.91
N MET A 68 11.60 7.41 7.75
CA MET A 68 12.75 7.68 8.61
C MET A 68 14.04 7.86 7.80
N VAL A 69 14.29 6.99 6.81
CA VAL A 69 15.50 7.07 5.97
C VAL A 69 15.48 8.35 5.14
N THR A 70 14.36 8.66 4.47
CA THR A 70 14.22 9.88 3.66
C THR A 70 14.39 11.15 4.50
N ASP A 71 13.82 11.20 5.72
CA ASP A 71 14.02 12.34 6.63
C ASP A 71 15.48 12.47 7.10
N ALA A 72 16.13 11.35 7.42
CA ALA A 72 17.51 11.33 7.86
C ALA A 72 18.48 11.77 6.74
N GLU A 73 18.22 11.37 5.49
CA GLU A 73 18.96 11.83 4.31
C GLU A 73 18.72 13.32 4.04
N ALA A 74 17.46 13.76 4.03
CA ALA A 74 17.10 15.16 3.79
C ALA A 74 17.67 16.11 4.86
N SER A 75 17.74 15.66 6.11
CA SER A 75 18.34 16.41 7.22
C SER A 75 19.87 16.27 7.32
N GLY A 76 20.51 15.46 6.47
CA GLY A 76 21.95 15.23 6.45
C GLY A 76 22.49 14.37 7.61
N LYS A 77 21.60 13.78 8.41
CA LYS A 77 21.94 12.86 9.51
C LYS A 77 22.42 11.50 8.99
N LEU A 78 21.87 11.05 7.86
CA LEU A 78 22.29 9.84 7.15
C LEU A 78 23.07 10.24 5.90
N LYS A 79 24.21 9.58 5.68
CA LYS A 79 25.11 9.83 4.55
C LYS A 79 25.41 8.54 3.80
N PRO A 80 25.78 8.61 2.50
CA PRO A 80 26.20 7.44 1.75
C PRO A 80 27.31 6.65 2.48
N GLY A 81 27.12 5.34 2.59
CA GLY A 81 28.05 4.44 3.28
C GLY A 81 27.92 4.38 4.80
N ALA A 82 26.97 5.11 5.40
CA ALA A 82 26.67 5.00 6.83
C ALA A 82 26.04 3.64 7.19
N THR A 83 26.18 3.23 8.45
CA THR A 83 25.51 2.06 9.02
C THR A 83 24.21 2.48 9.69
N ILE A 84 23.16 1.65 9.51
CA ILE A 84 21.82 1.83 10.09
C ILE A 84 21.60 0.78 11.17
#